data_AF-A0A931RM76-F1
#
_entry.id   AF-A0A931RM76-F1
#
_cell.length_a   1.000
_cell.length_b   1.000
_cell.length_c   1.000
_cell.angle_alpha   90.00
_cell.angle_beta   90.00
_cell.angle_gamma   90.00
#
_symmetry.space_group_name_H-M   'P 1'
#
loop_
_entity.id
_entity.type
_entity.pdbx_description
1 polymer ?
#
loop_
_entity_poly.entity_id
_entity_poly.type
_entity_poly.pdbx_seq_one_letter_code
_entity_poly.pdbx_strand_id
1 'polypeptide(L)'
;MLNQNGQGLLETVVALGIIVSGLVGMMNLTIANQSGSEDASERLIATNLGREGIEVARSIRDTNWLSCEIAAGALSCNDWDEGLSFGTDTTAVPLFDVESNTWSIDFTPDAITHDSARVWRRSSGVAANIGTQFQSAVVIPADSTLTSYRRLLDISSICNDKTVAASCTGEKIGMRVQATVEWASRGRDYSITVEERLFNWR
;
A
#
# COMPACT_ATOMS: atom_id res chain seq x y z
N MET A 1 5.24 66.80 39.42
CA MET A 1 4.42 65.71 38.87
C MET A 1 5.00 65.39 37.51
N LEU A 2 5.74 64.28 37.39
CA LEU A 2 6.39 63.90 36.12
C LEU A 2 5.32 63.42 35.14
N ASN A 3 5.33 63.99 33.94
CA ASN A 3 4.36 63.77 32.88
C ASN A 3 4.46 62.31 32.37
N GLN A 4 3.40 61.49 32.47
CA GLN A 4 3.39 60.05 32.13
C GLN A 4 3.03 59.76 30.67
N ASN A 5 2.88 60.78 29.82
CA ASN A 5 2.31 60.67 28.47
C ASN A 5 3.13 59.82 27.48
N GLY A 6 4.34 59.38 27.83
CA GLY A 6 5.14 58.43 27.05
C GLY A 6 5.01 56.96 27.46
N GLN A 7 4.48 56.66 28.66
CA GLN A 7 4.38 55.29 29.17
C GLN A 7 3.29 54.47 28.47
N GLY A 8 2.15 55.07 28.11
CA GLY A 8 1.06 54.36 27.42
C GLY A 8 1.42 53.89 26.01
N LEU A 9 2.28 54.63 25.29
CA LEU A 9 2.72 54.21 23.95
C LEU A 9 3.73 53.05 24.04
N LEU A 10 4.63 53.07 25.01
CA LEU A 10 5.57 51.97 25.22
C LEU A 10 4.84 50.68 25.66
N GLU A 11 3.85 50.81 26.56
CA GLU A 11 3.05 49.69 27.04
C GLU A 11 2.25 49.02 25.92
N THR A 12 1.63 49.79 25.02
CA THR A 12 0.90 49.25 23.86
C THR A 12 1.83 48.57 22.87
N VAL A 13 3.02 49.12 22.62
CA VAL A 13 4.02 48.49 21.74
C VAL A 13 4.52 47.16 22.32
N VAL A 14 4.78 47.11 23.62
CA VAL A 14 5.17 45.87 24.31
C VAL A 14 4.03 44.85 24.29
N ALA A 15 2.80 45.27 24.59
CA ALA A 15 1.62 44.41 24.55
C ALA A 15 1.39 43.83 23.15
N LEU A 16 1.49 44.66 22.10
CA LEU A 16 1.41 44.22 20.71
C LEU A 16 2.54 43.24 20.36
N GLY A 17 3.76 43.49 20.83
CA GLY A 17 4.90 42.58 20.64
C GLY A 17 4.63 41.20 21.22
N ILE A 18 4.10 41.14 22.45
CA ILE A 18 3.74 39.87 23.10
C ILE A 18 2.64 39.16 22.30
N ILE A 19 1.59 39.86 21.89
CA ILE A 19 0.47 39.28 21.10
C ILE A 19 0.98 38.72 19.78
N VAL A 20 1.78 39.49 19.03
CA VAL A 20 2.33 39.06 17.74
C VAL A 20 3.22 37.84 17.90
N SER A 21 4.08 37.81 18.92
CA SER A 21 4.95 36.66 19.20
C SER A 21 4.14 35.40 19.52
N GLY A 22 3.07 35.52 20.31
CA GLY A 22 2.16 34.42 20.62
C GLY A 22 1.42 33.90 19.39
N LEU A 23 0.95 34.81 18.53
CA LEU A 23 0.24 34.47 17.29
C LEU A 23 1.13 33.68 16.32
N VAL A 24 2.39 34.13 16.14
CA VAL A 24 3.36 33.41 15.30
C VAL A 24 3.65 32.02 15.86
N GLY A 25 3.80 31.89 17.17
CA GLY A 25 3.98 30.59 17.84
C GLY A 25 2.82 29.63 17.57
N MET A 26 1.58 30.12 17.70
CA MET A 26 0.38 29.32 17.43
C MET A 26 0.27 28.91 15.95
N MET A 27 0.56 29.81 15.00
CA MET A 27 0.52 29.49 13.57
C MET A 27 1.51 28.38 13.22
N ASN A 28 2.74 28.45 13.72
CA ASN A 28 3.75 27.42 13.49
C ASN A 28 3.31 26.05 14.03
N LEU A 29 2.70 26.02 15.22
CA LEU A 29 2.17 24.78 15.79
C LEU A 29 1.02 24.20 14.94
N THR A 30 0.10 25.06 14.47
CA THR A 30 -1.01 24.61 13.61
C THR A 30 -0.50 24.02 12.30
N ILE A 31 0.49 24.66 11.66
CA ILE A 31 1.12 24.14 10.44
C ILE A 31 1.79 22.79 10.71
N ALA A 32 2.53 22.69 11.81
CA ALA A 32 3.17 21.44 12.21
C ALA A 32 2.15 20.32 12.44
N ASN A 33 1.05 20.60 13.14
CA ASN A 33 -0.03 19.64 13.39
C ASN A 33 -0.74 19.20 12.10
N GLN A 34 -1.10 20.14 11.22
CA GLN A 34 -1.69 19.81 9.92
C GLN A 34 -0.74 18.91 9.12
N SER A 35 0.55 19.24 9.15
CA SER A 35 1.55 18.48 8.41
C SER A 35 1.68 17.04 8.89
N GLY A 36 1.64 16.82 10.21
CA GLY A 36 1.67 15.50 10.82
C GLY A 36 0.39 14.69 10.60
N SER A 37 -0.77 15.36 10.53
CA SER A 37 -2.06 14.71 10.21
C SER A 37 -2.06 14.12 8.80
N GLU A 38 -1.55 14.86 7.82
CA GLU A 38 -1.39 14.38 6.44
C GLU A 38 -0.41 13.20 6.37
N ASP A 39 0.75 13.28 7.02
CA ASP A 39 1.73 12.19 7.06
C ASP A 39 1.14 10.90 7.67
N ALA A 40 0.30 11.04 8.71
CA ALA A 40 -0.39 9.91 9.33
C ALA A 40 -1.43 9.30 8.39
N SER A 41 -2.20 10.12 7.67
CA SER A 41 -3.16 9.67 6.67
C SER A 41 -2.48 8.87 5.56
N GLU A 42 -1.37 9.39 5.02
CA GLU A 42 -0.61 8.71 3.96
C GLU A 42 -0.05 7.36 4.42
N ARG A 43 0.50 7.30 5.65
CA ARG A 43 0.97 6.04 6.25
C ARG A 43 -0.15 5.02 6.43
N LEU A 44 -1.35 5.46 6.81
CA LEU A 44 -2.52 4.58 6.94
C LEU A 44 -2.94 4.01 5.58
N ILE A 45 -2.95 4.84 4.53
CA ILE A 45 -3.22 4.40 3.15
C ILE A 45 -2.18 3.37 2.72
N ALA A 46 -0.88 3.67 2.89
CA ALA A 46 0.20 2.76 2.52
C ALA A 46 0.12 1.42 3.28
N THR A 47 -0.19 1.45 4.58
CA THR A 47 -0.40 0.25 5.39
C THR A 47 -1.56 -0.59 4.87
N ASN A 48 -2.70 0.06 4.55
CA ASN A 48 -3.87 -0.63 4.02
C ASN A 48 -3.62 -1.21 2.62
N LEU A 49 -2.89 -0.50 1.75
CA LEU A 49 -2.46 -1.03 0.45
C LEU A 49 -1.55 -2.25 0.62
N GLY A 50 -0.60 -2.22 1.56
CA GLY A 50 0.25 -3.37 1.86
C GLY A 50 -0.56 -4.57 2.33
N ARG A 51 -1.52 -4.34 3.26
CA ARG A 51 -2.42 -5.39 3.75
C ARG A 51 -3.32 -5.94 2.64
N GLU A 52 -3.91 -5.10 1.80
CA GLU A 52 -4.73 -5.54 0.67
C GLU A 52 -3.96 -6.47 -0.26
N GLY A 53 -2.70 -6.17 -0.58
CA GLY A 53 -1.88 -7.04 -1.42
C GLY A 53 -1.69 -8.45 -0.84
N ILE A 54 -1.55 -8.55 0.49
CA ILE A 54 -1.48 -9.83 1.20
C ILE A 54 -2.84 -10.54 1.20
N GLU A 55 -3.94 -9.79 1.44
CA GLU A 55 -5.29 -10.34 1.39
C GLU A 55 -5.64 -10.91 0.01
N VAL A 56 -5.14 -10.29 -1.08
CA VAL A 56 -5.29 -10.84 -2.44
C VAL A 56 -4.61 -12.19 -2.56
N ALA A 57 -3.34 -12.31 -2.13
CA ALA A 57 -2.62 -13.59 -2.17
C ALA A 57 -3.30 -14.64 -1.30
N ARG A 58 -3.80 -14.26 -0.11
CA ARG A 58 -4.57 -15.15 0.77
C ARG A 58 -5.88 -15.59 0.13
N SER A 59 -6.63 -14.67 -0.48
CA SER A 59 -7.89 -14.98 -1.15
C SER A 59 -7.70 -15.96 -2.28
N ILE A 60 -6.68 -15.77 -3.13
CA ILE A 60 -6.36 -16.70 -4.22
C ILE A 60 -6.02 -18.09 -3.67
N ARG A 61 -5.16 -18.16 -2.64
CA ARG A 61 -4.81 -19.41 -1.96
C ARG A 61 -6.06 -20.13 -1.45
N ASP A 62 -6.92 -19.42 -0.74
CA ASP A 62 -8.12 -19.99 -0.12
C ASP A 62 -9.14 -20.41 -1.16
N THR A 63 -9.23 -19.69 -2.29
CA THR A 63 -10.04 -20.12 -3.44
C THR A 63 -9.51 -21.43 -4.02
N ASN A 64 -8.20 -21.55 -4.25
CA ASN A 64 -7.58 -22.78 -4.74
C ASN A 64 -7.76 -23.94 -3.77
N TRP A 65 -7.74 -23.67 -2.47
CA TRP A 65 -8.00 -24.69 -1.45
C TRP A 65 -9.38 -25.32 -1.56
N LEU A 66 -10.36 -24.53 -2.00
CA LEU A 66 -11.76 -24.93 -2.08
C LEU A 66 -12.17 -25.43 -3.47
N SER A 67 -11.31 -25.31 -4.49
CA SER A 67 -11.70 -25.51 -5.90
C SER A 67 -11.77 -26.97 -6.36
N CYS A 68 -12.06 -27.90 -5.46
CA CYS A 68 -12.30 -29.28 -5.86
C CYS A 68 -13.65 -29.42 -6.59
N GLU A 69 -13.61 -29.89 -7.83
CA GLU A 69 -14.79 -30.19 -8.64
C GLU A 69 -14.75 -31.62 -9.20
N ILE A 70 -15.92 -32.19 -9.47
CA ILE A 70 -16.03 -33.48 -10.15
C ILE A 70 -16.22 -33.22 -11.65
N ALA A 71 -15.15 -33.42 -12.42
CA ALA A 71 -15.17 -33.32 -13.88
C ALA A 71 -14.94 -34.72 -14.47
N ALA A 72 -15.80 -35.13 -15.42
CA ALA A 72 -15.72 -36.43 -16.10
C ALA A 72 -15.62 -37.67 -15.16
N GLY A 73 -16.21 -37.59 -13.96
CA GLY A 73 -16.22 -38.69 -12.98
C GLY A 73 -14.96 -38.80 -12.12
N ALA A 74 -14.03 -37.85 -12.21
CA ALA A 74 -12.87 -37.75 -11.33
C ALA A 74 -12.93 -36.45 -10.52
N LEU A 75 -12.48 -36.51 -9.25
CA LEU A 75 -12.26 -35.32 -8.43
C LEU A 75 -10.97 -34.64 -8.90
N SER A 76 -11.10 -33.42 -9.43
CA SER A 76 -9.96 -32.56 -9.77
C SER A 76 -9.94 -31.40 -8.79
N CYS A 77 -8.78 -31.10 -8.22
CA CYS A 77 -8.58 -29.96 -7.33
C CYS A 77 -7.39 -29.16 -7.85
N ASN A 78 -7.42 -27.85 -7.65
CA ASN A 78 -6.24 -27.03 -7.90
C ASN A 78 -5.17 -27.27 -6.85
N ASP A 79 -3.93 -26.97 -7.20
CA ASP A 79 -2.87 -26.80 -6.22
C ASP A 79 -3.13 -25.52 -5.43
N TRP A 80 -2.90 -25.57 -4.11
CA TRP A 80 -3.21 -24.48 -3.19
C TRP A 80 -2.47 -23.16 -3.53
N ASP A 81 -1.36 -23.23 -4.26
CA ASP A 81 -0.53 -22.11 -4.69
C ASP A 81 -0.60 -21.83 -6.20
N GLU A 82 -1.61 -22.36 -6.91
CA GLU A 82 -1.85 -22.04 -8.31
C GLU A 82 -2.02 -20.52 -8.50
N GLY A 83 -1.27 -19.94 -9.45
CA GLY A 83 -1.26 -18.49 -9.70
C GLY A 83 -0.51 -17.66 -8.65
N LEU A 84 0.13 -18.29 -7.67
CA LEU A 84 0.93 -17.64 -6.61
C LEU A 84 2.41 -18.02 -6.65
N SER A 85 2.88 -18.61 -7.75
CA SER A 85 4.29 -18.87 -7.99
C SER A 85 4.62 -18.85 -9.47
N PHE A 86 5.82 -18.37 -9.81
CA PHE A 86 6.30 -18.35 -11.18
C PHE A 86 7.79 -18.71 -11.26
N GLY A 87 8.08 -20.01 -11.26
CA GLY A 87 9.46 -20.49 -11.31
C GLY A 87 10.30 -19.97 -10.15
N THR A 88 11.34 -19.19 -10.44
CA THR A 88 12.22 -18.54 -9.45
C THR A 88 11.91 -17.06 -9.26
N ASP A 89 10.90 -16.54 -9.95
CA ASP A 89 10.47 -15.17 -9.78
C ASP A 89 9.54 -15.06 -8.58
N THR A 90 9.86 -14.15 -7.67
CA THR A 90 9.06 -13.86 -6.48
C THR A 90 8.44 -12.48 -6.54
N THR A 91 8.89 -11.61 -7.44
CA THR A 91 8.41 -10.24 -7.52
C THR A 91 7.13 -10.18 -8.32
N ALA A 92 6.12 -9.51 -7.77
CA ALA A 92 4.81 -9.49 -8.40
C ALA A 92 3.99 -8.26 -8.04
N VAL A 93 2.93 -8.03 -8.80
CA VAL A 93 1.90 -7.04 -8.51
C VAL A 93 0.51 -7.67 -8.56
N PRO A 94 -0.39 -7.33 -7.64
CA PRO A 94 -1.78 -7.73 -7.71
C PRO A 94 -2.52 -6.85 -8.71
N LEU A 95 -3.19 -7.48 -9.67
CA LEU A 95 -4.02 -6.82 -10.67
C LEU A 95 -5.49 -7.14 -10.42
N PHE A 96 -6.34 -6.12 -10.49
CA PHE A 96 -7.78 -6.26 -10.41
C PHE A 96 -8.41 -6.04 -11.78
N ASP A 97 -9.09 -7.06 -12.28
CA ASP A 97 -9.91 -6.96 -13.48
C ASP A 97 -11.36 -6.64 -13.07
N VAL A 98 -11.84 -5.48 -13.52
CA VAL A 98 -13.19 -4.99 -13.20
C VAL A 98 -14.29 -5.69 -14.00
N GLU A 99 -13.97 -6.25 -15.16
CA GLU A 99 -14.97 -6.90 -16.03
C GLU A 99 -15.32 -8.28 -15.49
N SER A 100 -14.30 -9.05 -15.10
CA SER A 100 -14.47 -10.36 -14.45
C SER A 100 -14.67 -10.27 -12.94
N ASN A 101 -14.38 -9.11 -12.32
CA ASN A 101 -14.36 -8.93 -10.87
C ASN A 101 -13.41 -9.94 -10.18
N THR A 102 -12.25 -10.18 -10.79
CA THR A 102 -11.26 -11.14 -10.29
C THR A 102 -9.93 -10.46 -10.00
N TRP A 103 -9.26 -10.97 -8.96
CA TRP A 103 -7.87 -10.64 -8.68
C TRP A 103 -6.95 -11.65 -9.33
N SER A 104 -5.81 -11.18 -9.82
CA SER A 104 -4.72 -12.00 -10.34
C SER A 104 -3.38 -11.44 -9.86
N ILE A 105 -2.34 -12.27 -9.89
CA ILE A 105 -0.97 -11.86 -9.60
C ILE A 105 -0.19 -11.88 -10.91
N ASP A 106 0.43 -10.75 -11.25
CA ASP A 106 1.33 -10.61 -12.39
C ASP A 106 2.78 -10.57 -11.90
N PHE A 107 3.59 -11.53 -12.34
CA PHE A 107 5.01 -11.65 -12.01
C PHE A 107 5.92 -10.90 -12.99
N THR A 108 5.39 -10.27 -14.03
CA THR A 108 6.21 -9.49 -14.98
C THR A 108 7.08 -8.38 -14.31
N PRO A 109 6.62 -7.70 -13.24
CA PRO A 109 7.41 -6.63 -12.62
C PRO A 109 8.55 -7.11 -11.70
N ASP A 110 9.80 -6.90 -12.11
CA ASP A 110 11.00 -7.27 -11.32
C ASP A 110 11.43 -6.23 -10.26
N ALA A 111 10.77 -5.07 -10.18
CA ALA A 111 11.17 -3.99 -9.28
C ALA A 111 10.02 -3.02 -8.96
N ILE A 112 10.11 -2.34 -7.81
CA ILE A 112 9.12 -1.33 -7.40
C ILE A 112 9.10 -0.10 -8.33
N THR A 113 10.17 0.10 -9.10
CA THR A 113 10.28 1.13 -10.14
C THR A 113 9.51 0.77 -11.41
N HIS A 114 9.08 -0.48 -11.58
CA HIS A 114 8.31 -0.91 -12.75
C HIS A 114 6.97 -0.16 -12.87
N ASP A 115 6.45 -0.08 -14.08
CA ASP A 115 5.27 0.71 -14.41
C ASP A 115 3.97 0.13 -13.81
N SER A 116 3.85 -1.19 -13.75
CA SER A 116 2.72 -1.90 -13.11
C SER A 116 2.75 -1.80 -11.57
N ALA A 117 3.88 -1.41 -10.97
CA ALA A 117 3.97 -1.21 -9.52
C ALA A 117 3.27 0.09 -9.07
N ARG A 118 2.93 1.00 -10.00
CA ARG A 118 2.21 2.25 -9.69
C ARG A 118 0.78 1.98 -9.24
N VAL A 119 0.36 2.68 -8.19
CA VAL A 119 -1.03 2.67 -7.72
C VAL A 119 -1.77 3.84 -8.35
N TRP A 120 -2.91 3.51 -8.95
CA TRP A 120 -3.85 4.45 -9.57
C TRP A 120 -5.04 4.65 -8.66
N ARG A 121 -5.61 5.86 -8.68
CA ARG A 121 -6.89 6.15 -8.03
C ARG A 121 -7.93 6.36 -9.10
N ARG A 122 -9.08 5.69 -9.01
CA ARG A 122 -10.19 5.95 -9.92
C ARG A 122 -10.72 7.37 -9.69
N SER A 123 -10.77 8.17 -10.74
CA SER A 123 -11.21 9.58 -10.72
C SER A 123 -12.56 9.82 -11.39
N SER A 124 -13.00 8.92 -12.27
CA SER A 124 -14.27 9.02 -13.00
C SER A 124 -14.88 7.63 -13.26
N GLY A 125 -16.01 7.57 -13.98
CA GLY A 125 -16.71 6.32 -14.31
C GLY A 125 -17.81 5.98 -13.30
N VAL A 126 -17.93 4.68 -12.97
CA VAL A 126 -18.98 4.18 -12.06
C VAL A 126 -18.80 4.77 -10.66
N ALA A 127 -19.83 5.46 -10.15
CA ALA A 127 -19.76 6.21 -8.89
C ALA A 127 -19.29 5.38 -7.68
N ALA A 128 -19.66 4.10 -7.62
CA ALA A 128 -19.24 3.18 -6.55
C ALA A 128 -17.72 2.90 -6.53
N ASN A 129 -17.05 3.07 -7.67
CA ASN A 129 -15.62 2.80 -7.82
C ASN A 129 -14.77 4.07 -7.71
N ILE A 130 -15.38 5.26 -7.65
CA ILE A 130 -14.61 6.51 -7.57
C ILE A 130 -13.86 6.56 -6.24
N GLY A 131 -12.56 6.80 -6.31
CA GLY A 131 -11.68 6.87 -5.15
C GLY A 131 -11.04 5.55 -4.74
N THR A 132 -11.40 4.43 -5.35
CA THR A 132 -10.68 3.15 -5.14
C THR A 132 -9.27 3.25 -5.68
N GLN A 133 -8.35 2.55 -5.03
CA GLN A 133 -6.94 2.47 -5.42
C GLN A 133 -6.65 1.08 -5.97
N PHE A 134 -5.95 1.00 -7.09
CA PHE A 134 -5.66 -0.26 -7.76
C PHE A 134 -4.37 -0.19 -8.56
N GLN A 135 -3.80 -1.34 -8.91
CA GLN A 135 -2.69 -1.45 -9.84
C GLN A 135 -3.17 -2.04 -11.17
N SER A 136 -2.47 -1.73 -12.25
CA SER A 136 -2.83 -2.17 -13.58
C SER A 136 -1.58 -2.45 -14.41
N ALA A 137 -1.66 -3.44 -15.29
CA ALA A 137 -0.67 -3.66 -16.35
C ALA A 137 -0.75 -2.61 -17.48
N VAL A 138 -1.86 -1.87 -17.56
CA VAL A 138 -2.02 -0.78 -18.55
C VAL A 138 -1.27 0.46 -18.05
N VAL A 139 -0.45 1.04 -18.93
CA VAL A 139 0.41 2.20 -18.60
C VAL A 139 -0.39 3.39 -18.06
N ILE A 140 -1.57 3.65 -18.60
CA ILE A 140 -2.51 4.68 -18.11
C ILE A 140 -3.92 4.09 -18.16
N PRO A 141 -4.46 3.59 -17.04
CA PRO A 141 -5.81 3.06 -17.00
C PRO A 141 -6.84 4.17 -17.22
N ALA A 142 -7.92 3.86 -17.93
CA ALA A 142 -9.02 4.78 -18.14
C ALA A 142 -9.64 5.23 -16.79
N ASP A 143 -10.17 6.46 -16.78
CA ASP A 143 -10.85 7.05 -15.63
C ASP A 143 -10.03 7.07 -14.34
N SER A 144 -8.71 7.17 -14.44
CA SER A 144 -7.81 7.10 -13.29
C SER A 144 -6.79 8.23 -13.26
N THR A 145 -6.37 8.58 -12.05
CA THR A 145 -5.27 9.50 -11.77
C THR A 145 -4.14 8.75 -11.06
N LEU A 146 -2.91 9.09 -11.44
CA LEU A 146 -1.73 8.50 -10.82
C LEU A 146 -1.60 9.00 -9.37
N THR A 147 -1.34 8.08 -8.44
CA THR A 147 -1.02 8.42 -7.05
C THR A 147 0.49 8.45 -6.83
N SER A 148 0.94 8.93 -5.66
CA SER A 148 2.35 8.84 -5.25
C SER A 148 2.76 7.45 -4.79
N TYR A 149 1.82 6.53 -4.59
CA TYR A 149 2.09 5.19 -4.06
C TYR A 149 2.53 4.23 -5.17
N ARG A 150 3.48 3.38 -4.82
CA ARG A 150 3.87 2.18 -5.57
C ARG A 150 3.82 0.98 -4.63
N ARG A 151 3.37 -0.17 -5.11
CA ARG A 151 3.32 -1.43 -4.34
C ARG A 151 3.97 -2.54 -5.15
N LEU A 152 4.84 -3.30 -4.48
CA LEU A 152 5.43 -4.53 -5.01
C LEU A 152 5.24 -5.64 -3.98
N LEU A 153 4.85 -6.82 -4.44
CA LEU A 153 4.82 -8.03 -3.65
C LEU A 153 6.10 -8.83 -3.90
N ASP A 154 6.61 -9.47 -2.86
CA ASP A 154 7.58 -10.55 -2.91
C ASP A 154 6.91 -11.80 -2.34
N ILE A 155 6.63 -12.77 -3.20
CA ILE A 155 6.01 -14.05 -2.90
C ILE A 155 7.09 -15.13 -2.99
N SER A 156 7.77 -15.34 -1.87
CA SER A 156 8.79 -16.39 -1.75
C SER A 156 8.17 -17.70 -1.27
N SER A 157 8.71 -18.84 -1.69
CA SER A 157 8.31 -20.16 -1.20
C SER A 157 8.88 -20.45 0.19
N ILE A 158 8.10 -21.15 1.04
CA ILE A 158 8.56 -21.73 2.31
C ILE A 158 8.68 -23.24 2.11
N CYS A 159 9.88 -23.77 2.25
CA CYS A 159 10.19 -25.17 1.99
C CYS A 159 10.06 -26.03 3.26
N ASN A 160 10.02 -27.35 3.11
CA ASN A 160 9.85 -28.31 4.20
C ASN A 160 10.91 -28.21 5.32
N ASP A 161 12.12 -27.74 4.99
CA ASP A 161 13.20 -27.42 5.93
C ASP A 161 13.03 -26.05 6.63
N LYS A 162 11.89 -25.39 6.39
CA LYS A 162 11.50 -24.06 6.89
C LYS A 162 12.35 -22.91 6.34
N THR A 163 13.13 -23.14 5.28
CA THR A 163 13.82 -22.07 4.57
C THR A 163 12.85 -21.28 3.71
N VAL A 164 13.17 -20.00 3.51
CA VAL A 164 12.48 -19.13 2.56
C VAL A 164 13.37 -19.01 1.34
N ALA A 165 12.86 -19.37 0.17
CA ALA A 165 13.60 -19.35 -1.08
C ALA A 165 12.68 -18.95 -2.24
N ALA A 166 13.27 -18.57 -3.37
CA ALA A 166 12.51 -18.28 -4.59
C ALA A 166 11.68 -19.49 -5.05
N SER A 167 12.29 -20.67 -5.02
CA SER A 167 11.64 -21.96 -5.28
C SER A 167 12.20 -23.03 -4.34
N CYS A 168 11.41 -24.06 -4.07
CA CYS A 168 11.85 -25.19 -3.25
C CYS A 168 12.51 -26.28 -4.11
N THR A 169 13.61 -26.85 -3.61
CA THR A 169 14.17 -28.10 -4.16
C THR A 169 13.42 -29.33 -3.64
N GLY A 170 12.81 -29.21 -2.45
CA GLY A 170 11.90 -30.18 -1.85
C GLY A 170 10.45 -29.70 -1.86
N GLU A 171 9.64 -30.26 -0.97
CA GLU A 171 8.23 -29.92 -0.85
C GLU A 171 8.06 -28.46 -0.36
N LYS A 172 7.16 -27.73 -1.03
CA LYS A 172 6.71 -26.41 -0.62
C LYS A 172 5.57 -26.56 0.38
N ILE A 173 5.79 -26.09 1.61
CA ILE A 173 4.82 -26.17 2.71
C ILE A 173 4.11 -24.84 2.97
N GLY A 174 4.54 -23.76 2.31
CA GLY A 174 3.96 -22.44 2.46
C GLY A 174 4.58 -21.42 1.53
N MET A 175 4.18 -20.18 1.70
CA MET A 175 4.73 -19.01 1.02
C MET A 175 4.81 -17.84 2.01
N ARG A 176 5.86 -17.05 1.87
CA ARG A 176 6.01 -15.76 2.54
C ARG A 176 5.58 -14.69 1.54
N VAL A 177 4.55 -13.95 1.88
CA VAL A 177 4.04 -12.83 1.09
C VAL A 177 4.46 -11.55 1.79
N GLN A 178 5.33 -10.79 1.15
CA GLN A 178 5.83 -9.51 1.64
C GLN A 178 5.36 -8.40 0.70
N ALA A 179 4.54 -7.47 1.19
CA ALA A 179 4.09 -6.31 0.44
C ALA A 179 4.88 -5.08 0.85
N THR A 180 5.61 -4.50 -0.09
CA THR A 180 6.33 -3.23 0.10
C THR A 180 5.60 -2.12 -0.62
N VAL A 181 5.29 -1.05 0.10
CA VAL A 181 4.63 0.15 -0.44
C VAL A 181 5.55 1.35 -0.24
N GLU A 182 5.87 2.03 -1.34
CA GLU A 182 6.69 3.24 -1.35
C GLU A 182 5.85 4.44 -1.79
N TRP A 183 6.09 5.59 -1.19
CA TRP A 183 5.48 6.85 -1.62
C TRP A 183 6.38 8.04 -1.32
N ALA A 184 6.31 9.05 -2.20
CA ALA A 184 6.96 10.33 -2.00
C ALA A 184 5.97 11.32 -1.37
N SER A 185 6.40 11.99 -0.31
CA SER A 185 5.65 13.09 0.32
C SER A 185 6.61 14.20 0.77
N ARG A 186 6.29 15.45 0.37
CA ARG A 186 7.07 16.66 0.65
C ARG A 186 8.57 16.53 0.32
N GLY A 187 8.89 15.88 -0.79
CA GLY A 187 10.27 15.68 -1.26
C GLY A 187 11.07 14.64 -0.46
N ARG A 188 10.41 13.84 0.38
CA ARG A 188 11.00 12.67 1.04
C ARG A 188 10.28 11.41 0.60
N ASP A 189 11.06 10.35 0.41
CA ASP A 189 10.53 9.02 0.12
C ASP A 189 10.31 8.26 1.43
N TYR A 190 9.17 7.59 1.51
CA TYR A 190 8.79 6.73 2.62
C TYR A 190 8.50 5.33 2.08
N SER A 191 8.73 4.34 2.94
CA SER A 191 8.46 2.94 2.63
C SER A 191 7.87 2.25 3.85
N ILE A 192 6.95 1.31 3.61
CA ILE A 192 6.45 0.38 4.61
C ILE A 192 6.42 -1.02 4.00
N THR A 193 6.77 -2.01 4.81
CA THR A 193 6.71 -3.41 4.44
C THR A 193 5.80 -4.15 5.43
N VAL A 194 4.85 -4.91 4.90
CA VAL A 194 4.01 -5.83 5.66
C VAL A 194 4.34 -7.24 5.19
N GLU A 195 4.45 -8.20 6.11
CA GLU A 195 4.72 -9.60 5.79
C GLU A 195 3.65 -10.49 6.41
N GLU A 196 3.28 -11.53 5.67
CA GLU A 196 2.54 -12.67 6.19
C GLU A 196 3.09 -13.98 5.65
N ARG A 197 2.92 -15.05 6.43
CA ARG A 197 3.28 -16.41 6.04
C ARG A 197 2.01 -17.23 5.89
N LEU A 198 1.76 -17.68 4.66
CA LEU A 198 0.61 -18.48 4.28
C LEU A 198 1.07 -19.93 4.11
N PHE A 199 0.60 -20.83 4.97
CA PHE A 199 0.95 -22.24 4.91
C PHE A 199 -0.10 -23.06 4.15
N ASN A 200 0.33 -24.21 3.65
CA ASN A 200 -0.53 -25.30 3.22
C ASN A 200 -0.85 -26.18 4.44
N TRP A 201 -2.06 -26.10 4.98
CA TRP A 201 -2.44 -26.77 6.24
C TRP A 201 -3.49 -27.88 6.05
N ARG A 202 -3.26 -28.82 5.12
CA ARG A 202 -4.17 -29.95 4.87
C ARG A 202 -4.02 -31.06 5.89
#